data_AF-A0A1G3YLS4-F1
#
_entry.id   AF-A0A1G3YLS4-F1
#
_cell.length_a   1.000
_cell.length_b   1.000
_cell.length_c   1.000
_cell.angle_alpha   90.00
_cell.angle_beta   90.00
_cell.angle_gamma   90.00
#
_symmetry.space_group_name_H-M   'P 1'
#
loop_
_entity.id
_entity.type
_entity.pdbx_description
1 polymer ?
#
loop_
_entity_poly.entity_id
_entity_poly.type
_entity_poly.pdbx_seq_one_letter_code
_entity_poly.pdbx_strand_id
1 'polypeptide(L)'
;MDVTQKTVTGKVRMKLYKGSIAAAGVSSPYSLYNTSIASFETGELYNHADSKGFIRLYGLPILVRALGGWARSPASTAATKPSPTAWRAREGLAGGRARSGGAAARRHGCRRTA
;
A
#
# COMPACT_ATOMS: atom_id res chain seq x y z
N MET A 1 4.11 -23.53 -21.91
CA MET A 1 4.22 -23.93 -20.49
C MET A 1 5.35 -24.93 -20.26
N ASP A 2 5.89 -25.55 -21.32
CA ASP A 2 6.84 -26.66 -21.18
C ASP A 2 8.25 -26.22 -20.78
N VAL A 3 8.61 -24.97 -21.09
CA VAL A 3 9.95 -24.42 -20.78
C VAL A 3 10.13 -24.21 -19.28
N THR A 4 9.09 -23.76 -18.58
CA THR A 4 9.16 -23.48 -17.13
C THR A 4 9.20 -24.73 -16.28
N GLN A 5 8.66 -25.86 -16.78
CA GLN A 5 8.59 -27.12 -16.01
C GLN A 5 9.89 -27.93 -16.01
N LYS A 6 10.91 -27.51 -16.77
CA LYS A 6 12.18 -28.24 -16.92
C LYS A 6 12.92 -28.46 -15.59
N THR A 7 12.77 -27.57 -14.62
CA THR A 7 13.44 -27.63 -13.31
C THR A 7 12.47 -27.89 -12.15
N VAL A 8 11.19 -28.13 -12.44
CA VAL A 8 10.14 -28.29 -11.43
C VAL A 8 10.02 -29.76 -11.03
N THR A 9 11.06 -30.27 -10.37
CA THR A 9 11.15 -31.67 -9.93
C THR A 9 11.51 -31.73 -8.45
N GLY A 10 10.77 -32.50 -7.65
CA GLY A 10 11.04 -32.65 -6.22
C GLY A 10 10.00 -33.50 -5.48
N LYS A 11 10.20 -33.67 -4.18
CA LYS A 11 9.28 -34.35 -3.26
C LYS A 11 8.59 -33.32 -2.37
N VAL A 12 7.26 -33.42 -2.26
CA VAL A 12 6.43 -32.56 -1.40
C VAL A 12 5.80 -33.43 -0.32
N ARG A 13 6.00 -33.07 0.95
CA ARG A 13 5.34 -33.69 2.10
C ARG A 13 4.10 -32.88 2.45
N MET A 14 2.97 -33.54 2.62
CA MET A 14 1.70 -32.92 2.96
C MET A 14 1.10 -33.57 4.21
N LYS A 15 0.43 -32.78 5.02
CA LYS A 15 -0.42 -33.22 6.13
C LYS A 15 -1.86 -33.17 5.65
N LEU A 16 -2.56 -34.30 5.73
CA LEU A 16 -3.96 -34.39 5.37
C LEU A 16 -4.77 -34.60 6.65
N TYR A 17 -5.76 -33.75 6.88
CA TYR A 17 -6.63 -33.86 8.04
C TYR A 17 -8.05 -33.39 7.73
N LYS A 18 -9.04 -34.27 7.89
CA LYS A 18 -10.49 -33.98 7.78
C LYS A 18 -10.87 -33.07 6.59
N GLY A 19 -10.39 -33.43 5.39
CA GLY A 19 -10.65 -32.66 4.16
C GLY A 19 -9.76 -31.42 3.96
N SER A 20 -8.86 -31.11 4.90
CA SER A 20 -7.83 -30.09 4.77
C SER A 20 -6.49 -30.71 4.35
N ILE A 21 -5.74 -29.96 3.54
CA ILE A 21 -4.40 -30.31 3.08
C ILE A 21 -3.46 -29.16 3.45
N ALA A 22 -2.42 -29.45 4.21
CA ALA A 22 -1.39 -28.49 4.60
C ALA A 22 -0.02 -28.94 4.11
N ALA A 23 0.77 -28.02 3.55
CA ALA A 23 2.15 -28.29 3.18
C ALA A 23 3.01 -28.50 4.43
N ALA A 24 3.78 -29.58 4.47
CA ALA A 24 4.63 -29.94 5.61
C ALA A 24 6.13 -29.81 5.31
N GLY A 25 6.51 -29.77 4.02
CA GLY A 25 7.88 -29.50 3.59
C GLY A 25 8.11 -29.90 2.15
N VAL A 26 9.19 -29.38 1.56
CA VAL A 26 9.56 -29.62 0.17
C VAL A 26 11.06 -29.92 0.11
N SER A 27 11.45 -30.80 -0.80
CA SER A 27 12.85 -31.10 -1.12
C SER A 27 12.99 -31.26 -2.63
N SER A 28 13.98 -30.62 -3.23
CA SER A 28 14.25 -30.70 -4.67
C SER A 28 15.76 -30.69 -4.93
N PRO A 29 16.26 -31.49 -5.87
CA PRO A 29 17.65 -31.39 -6.33
C PRO A 29 17.92 -30.08 -7.08
N TYR A 30 16.90 -29.42 -7.62
CA TYR A 30 16.98 -28.13 -8.31
C TYR A 30 16.45 -26.99 -7.44
N SER A 31 16.57 -27.12 -6.12
CA SER A 31 16.11 -26.10 -5.18
C SER A 31 16.92 -24.82 -5.34
N LEU A 32 16.24 -23.70 -5.58
CA LEU A 32 16.84 -22.36 -5.54
C LEU A 32 17.00 -21.82 -4.10
N TYR A 33 16.50 -22.56 -3.11
CA TYR A 33 16.68 -22.22 -1.71
C TYR A 33 18.12 -22.53 -1.28
N ASN A 34 18.82 -21.51 -0.77
CA ASN A 34 20.15 -21.64 -0.21
C ASN A 34 20.13 -21.22 1.26
N THR A 35 20.42 -22.18 2.16
CA THR A 35 20.40 -21.97 3.61
C THR A 35 21.42 -20.92 4.08
N SER A 36 22.58 -20.79 3.43
CA SER A 36 23.63 -19.86 3.87
C SER A 36 23.27 -18.39 3.64
N ILE A 37 22.42 -18.10 2.66
CA ILE A 37 21.91 -16.75 2.36
C ILE A 37 20.62 -16.46 3.15
N ALA A 38 19.82 -17.50 3.40
CA ALA A 38 18.54 -17.38 4.11
C ALA A 38 18.68 -17.39 5.65
N SER A 39 19.86 -17.73 6.17
CA SER A 39 20.13 -17.68 7.60
C SER A 39 20.21 -16.23 8.11
N PHE A 40 19.91 -16.04 9.39
CA PHE A 40 20.12 -14.76 10.09
C PHE A 40 21.58 -14.56 10.52
N GLU A 41 22.42 -15.59 10.36
CA GLU A 41 23.85 -15.48 10.61
C GLU A 41 24.52 -14.63 9.54
N THR A 42 25.55 -13.88 9.94
CA THR A 42 26.35 -13.04 9.05
C THR A 42 27.21 -13.91 8.12
N GLY A 43 26.58 -14.48 7.10
CA GLY A 43 27.27 -15.22 6.05
C GLY A 43 28.04 -14.28 5.12
N GLU A 44 29.15 -14.76 4.55
CA GLU A 44 29.99 -13.98 3.62
C GLU A 44 29.27 -13.61 2.31
N LEU A 45 28.19 -14.33 1.97
CA LEU A 45 27.49 -14.20 0.69
C LEU A 45 26.42 -13.11 0.65
N TYR A 46 26.01 -12.54 1.79
CA TYR A 46 24.98 -11.49 1.85
C TYR A 46 25.41 -10.33 2.74
N ASN A 47 25.50 -9.13 2.15
CA ASN A 47 25.81 -7.90 2.88
C ASN A 47 24.53 -7.11 3.21
N HIS A 48 24.18 -7.03 4.49
CA HIS A 48 23.02 -6.27 4.97
C HIS A 48 23.09 -4.75 4.69
N ALA A 49 24.27 -4.19 4.46
CA ALA A 49 24.42 -2.76 4.17
C ALA A 49 23.75 -2.36 2.84
N ASP A 50 23.75 -3.27 1.86
CA ASP A 50 23.23 -3.01 0.51
C ASP A 50 21.70 -2.87 0.50
N SER A 51 21.01 -3.47 1.47
CA SER A 51 19.55 -3.39 1.61
C SER A 51 19.07 -1.93 1.74
N LYS A 52 19.86 -1.06 2.38
CA LYS A 52 19.53 0.36 2.55
C LYS A 52 19.45 1.10 1.22
N GLY A 53 20.37 0.80 0.29
CA GLY A 53 20.35 1.37 -1.05
C GLY A 53 19.17 0.85 -1.86
N PHE A 54 18.94 -0.47 -1.82
CA PHE A 54 17.83 -1.12 -2.52
C PHE A 54 16.46 -0.59 -2.11
N ILE A 55 16.19 -0.47 -0.80
CA ILE A 55 14.90 0.04 -0.28
C ILE A 55 14.64 1.46 -0.76
N ARG A 56 15.67 2.33 -0.76
CA ARG A 56 15.54 3.72 -1.21
C ARG A 56 15.21 3.81 -2.69
N LEU A 57 15.91 3.05 -3.54
CA LEU A 57 15.70 3.08 -4.99
C LEU A 57 14.35 2.45 -5.38
N TYR A 58 14.01 1.30 -4.80
CA TYR A 58 12.74 0.62 -5.08
C TYR A 58 11.53 1.41 -4.55
N GLY A 59 11.67 2.08 -3.41
CA GLY A 59 10.62 2.91 -2.81
C GLY A 59 10.48 4.30 -3.45
N LEU A 60 11.48 4.77 -4.20
CA LEU A 60 11.50 6.10 -4.81
C LEU A 60 10.25 6.42 -5.66
N PRO A 61 9.78 5.57 -6.61
CA PRO A 61 8.59 5.88 -7.39
C PRO A 61 7.31 5.99 -6.53
N ILE A 62 7.23 5.26 -5.41
CA ILE A 62 6.09 5.33 -4.49
C ILE A 62 6.14 6.63 -3.69
N LEU A 63 7.31 7.00 -3.18
CA LEU A 63 7.52 8.26 -2.46
C LEU A 63 7.21 9.47 -3.35
N VAL A 64 7.65 9.47 -4.61
CA VAL A 64 7.36 10.54 -5.57
C VAL A 64 5.86 10.64 -5.85
N ARG A 65 5.13 9.52 -5.94
CA ARG A 65 3.67 9.51 -6.12
C ARG A 65 2.88 9.92 -4.86
N ALA A 66 3.45 9.73 -3.68
CA ALA A 66 2.83 10.13 -2.43
C ALA A 66 3.08 11.62 -2.11
N LEU A 67 4.29 12.10 -2.38
CA LEU A 67 4.68 13.50 -2.21
C LEU A 67 4.11 14.38 -3.32
N GLY A 68 4.25 13.90 -4.55
CA GLY A 68 3.60 14.44 -5.71
C GLY A 68 2.30 13.68 -5.90
N GLY A 69 1.19 14.27 -5.45
CA GLY A 69 0.03 14.25 -6.32
C GLY A 69 0.58 14.65 -7.69
N TRP A 70 0.75 13.65 -8.57
CA TRP A 70 1.09 13.83 -9.97
C TRP A 70 0.22 14.97 -10.41
N ALA A 71 0.79 16.17 -10.53
CA ALA A 71 0.06 17.33 -10.96
C ALA A 71 -0.43 16.90 -12.34
N ARG A 72 -1.71 16.56 -12.41
CA ARG A 72 -2.41 16.41 -13.67
C ARG A 72 -2.36 17.80 -14.26
N SER A 73 -1.29 18.08 -14.99
CA SER A 73 -1.39 18.94 -16.14
C SER A 73 -1.86 18.00 -17.26
N PRO A 74 -3.16 17.95 -17.59
CA PRO A 74 -3.46 17.74 -18.99
C PRO A 74 -2.93 19.00 -19.67
N ALA A 75 -1.82 18.86 -20.39
CA ALA A 75 -1.45 19.85 -21.37
C ALA A 75 -2.68 20.12 -22.26
N SER A 76 -3.05 21.40 -22.33
CA SER A 76 -3.93 22.00 -23.33
C SER A 76 -5.25 21.28 -23.65
N THR A 77 -6.33 21.64 -22.96
CA THR A 77 -7.57 22.07 -23.63
C THR A 77 -8.30 23.04 -22.69
N ALA A 78 -8.35 24.29 -23.13
CA ALA A 78 -9.12 25.44 -22.66
C ALA A 78 -9.97 25.26 -21.38
N ALA A 79 -9.49 25.81 -20.27
CA ALA A 79 -10.33 26.19 -19.13
C ALA A 79 -10.24 27.71 -18.96
N THR A 80 -11.15 28.44 -19.63
CA THR A 80 -11.41 29.85 -19.37
C THR A 80 -11.72 30.02 -17.89
N LYS A 81 -10.88 30.77 -17.16
CA LYS A 81 -11.17 31.14 -15.76
C LYS A 81 -12.47 31.96 -15.75
N PRO A 82 -13.51 31.58 -14.99
CA PRO A 82 -14.65 32.46 -14.84
C PRO A 82 -14.19 33.72 -14.09
N SER A 83 -14.61 34.88 -14.57
CA SER A 83 -14.20 36.16 -14.01
C SER A 83 -14.65 36.30 -12.55
N PRO A 84 -13.92 37.08 -11.73
CA PRO A 84 -14.24 37.30 -10.32
C PRO A 84 -15.52 38.12 -10.08
N THR A 85 -16.33 38.39 -11.11
CA THR A 85 -17.65 39.05 -10.99
C THR A 85 -18.82 38.07 -11.03
N ALA A 86 -18.61 36.79 -11.36
CA ALA A 86 -19.67 35.78 -11.44
C ALA A 86 -20.18 35.29 -10.06
N TRP A 87 -19.42 35.47 -8.97
CA TRP A 87 -19.84 35.04 -7.62
C TRP A 87 -20.86 35.98 -6.97
N ARG A 88 -20.82 37.29 -7.29
CA ARG A 88 -21.68 38.30 -6.64
C ARG A 88 -23.14 38.31 -7.09
N ALA A 89 -23.51 37.61 -8.16
CA ALA A 89 -24.87 37.63 -8.69
C ALA A 89 -25.82 36.62 -8.02
N ARG A 90 -25.32 35.72 -7.16
CA ARG A 90 -26.12 34.62 -6.58
C ARG A 90 -26.54 34.78 -5.12
N GLU A 91 -26.16 35.86 -4.46
CA GLU A 91 -26.47 36.12 -3.04
C GLU A 91 -27.56 37.17 -2.81
N GLY A 92 -28.23 37.64 -3.87
CA GLY A 92 -29.25 38.70 -3.80
C GLY A 92 -30.72 38.25 -3.68
N LEU A 93 -31.04 36.95 -3.70
CA LEU A 93 -32.44 36.47 -3.62
C LEU A 93 -32.59 35.26 -2.68
N ALA A 94 -32.31 35.46 -1.39
CA ALA A 94 -32.89 34.62 -0.31
C ALA A 94 -32.64 35.27 1.06
N GLY A 95 -33.12 36.50 1.24
CA GLY A 95 -33.19 37.14 2.54
C GLY A 95 -34.45 36.69 3.29
N GLY A 96 -34.28 35.90 4.35
CA GLY A 96 -35.17 35.93 5.51
C GLY A 96 -35.80 34.61 5.94
N ARG A 97 -35.17 33.91 6.91
CA ARG A 97 -35.75 33.75 8.26
C ARG A 97 -34.75 33.16 9.24
N ALA A 98 -34.52 33.89 10.32
CA ALA A 98 -33.76 33.51 11.51
C ALA A 98 -34.52 32.52 12.42
N ARG A 99 -33.77 31.68 13.15
CA ARG A 99 -33.99 31.13 14.52
C ARG A 99 -32.89 30.09 14.79
N SER A 100 -31.86 30.36 15.60
CA SER A 100 -31.76 30.44 17.07
C SER A 100 -31.80 29.09 17.80
N GLY A 101 -30.73 28.81 18.56
CA GLY A 101 -30.60 27.75 19.57
C GLY A 101 -29.59 26.67 19.17
N GLY A 102 -28.50 26.35 19.86
CA GLY A 102 -28.16 26.53 21.27
C GLY A 102 -27.93 25.15 21.91
N ALA A 103 -26.75 24.96 22.50
CA ALA A 103 -26.39 24.00 23.57
C ALA A 103 -25.76 22.62 23.25
N ALA A 104 -24.58 22.45 23.86
CA ALA A 104 -24.19 21.35 24.76
C ALA A 104 -23.59 20.03 24.20
N ALA A 105 -22.26 19.97 24.32
CA ALA A 105 -21.47 18.98 25.09
C ALA A 105 -22.02 17.55 25.29
N ARG A 106 -21.19 16.55 24.97
CA ARG A 106 -20.75 15.50 25.91
C ARG A 106 -19.59 14.67 25.35
N ARG A 107 -18.49 14.66 26.10
CA ARG A 107 -17.38 13.71 25.99
C ARG A 107 -17.85 12.39 26.61
N HIS A 108 -17.64 11.27 25.93
CA HIS A 108 -17.73 9.94 26.54
C HIS A 108 -16.36 9.27 26.48
N GLY A 109 -15.77 9.08 27.67
CA GLY A 109 -14.52 8.38 27.88
C GLY A 109 -14.69 6.88 27.69
N CYS A 110 -13.79 6.28 26.93
CA CYS A 110 -13.63 4.84 26.83
C CYS A 110 -12.79 4.35 28.02
N ARG A 111 -13.40 3.50 28.84
CA ARG A 111 -12.80 2.91 30.05
C ARG A 111 -11.76 1.86 29.67
N ARG A 112 -10.65 1.85 30.42
CA ARG A 112 -9.69 0.74 30.52
C ARG A 112 -10.36 -0.46 31.21
N THR A 113 -10.06 -1.65 30.74
CA THR A 113 -10.12 -2.89 31.53
C THR A 113 -8.79 -3.62 31.39
N ALA A 114 -8.41 -4.25 32.49
CA ALA A 114 -7.14 -4.91 32.78
C ALA A 114 -6.85 -6.13 31.89
#